data_AF-A0A850LS84-F1
#
_entry.id   AF-A0A850LS84-F1
#
_cell.length_a   1.000
_cell.length_b   1.000
_cell.length_c   1.000
_cell.angle_alpha   90.00
_cell.angle_beta   90.00
_cell.angle_gamma   90.00
#
_symmetry.space_group_name_H-M   'P 1'
#
loop_
_entity.id
_entity.type
_entity.pdbx_description
1 polymer ?
#
loop_
_entity_poly.entity_id
_entity_poly.type
_entity_poly.pdbx_seq_one_letter_code
_entity_poly.pdbx_strand_id
1 'polypeptide(L)' 'MRANERIQFIKRVLDKSGLGGDRVNLYQCSAAEVNRFVEAVEDTIAHLQKLGPNPIRVKA' A
#
# COMPACT_ATOMS: atom_id res chain seq x y z
N MET A 1 7.95 -14.51 7.51
CA MET A 1 7.44 -14.42 6.12
C MET A 1 8.26 -13.38 5.37
N ARG A 2 9.06 -13.78 4.38
CA ARG A 2 9.92 -12.86 3.61
C ARG A 2 9.14 -11.70 2.97
N ALA A 3 7.87 -11.92 2.61
CA ALA A 3 7.00 -10.88 2.06
C ALA A 3 6.76 -9.73 3.05
N ASN A 4 6.46 -10.04 4.32
CA ASN A 4 6.23 -9.01 5.34
C ASN A 4 7.51 -8.19 5.59
N GLU A 5 8.67 -8.85 5.69
CA GLU A 5 9.97 -8.16 5.85
C GLU A 5 10.26 -7.19 4.69
N ARG A 6 9.99 -7.63 3.45
CA ARG A 6 10.13 -6.78 2.25
C ARG A 6 9.17 -5.60 2.27
N ILE A 7 7.94 -5.80 2.73
CA ILE A 7 6.95 -4.72 2.84
C ILE A 7 7.34 -3.71 3.91
N GLN A 8 7.81 -4.17 5.07
CA GLN A 8 8.31 -3.24 6.11
C GLN A 8 9.53 -2.47 5.62
N PHE A 9 10.42 -3.10 4.85
CA PHE A 9 11.55 -2.43 4.25
C PHE A 9 11.13 -1.37 3.23
N ILE A 10 10.24 -1.71 2.27
CA ILE A 10 9.83 -0.77 1.23
C ILE A 10 9.06 0.43 1.80
N LYS A 11 8.22 0.21 2.83
CA LYS A 11 7.54 1.31 3.54
C LYS A 11 8.55 2.35 4.04
N ARG A 12 9.59 1.90 4.74
CA ARG A 12 10.67 2.78 5.23
C ARG A 12 11.42 3.48 4.11
N VAL A 13 11.63 2.83 2.96
CA VAL A 13 12.29 3.45 1.81
C VAL A 13 11.41 4.56 1.23
N LEU A 14 10.12 4.29 1.02
CA LEU A 14 9.17 5.25 0.46
C LEU A 14 8.96 6.47 1.37
N ASP A 15 8.95 6.27 2.69
CA ASP A 15 8.92 7.37 3.67
C ASP A 15 10.17 8.25 3.56
N LYS A 16 11.36 7.64 3.53
CA LYS A 16 12.62 8.37 3.37
C LYS A 16 12.73 9.12 2.04
N SER A 17 12.09 8.62 0.98
CA SER A 17 12.03 9.28 -0.33
C SER A 17 10.93 10.34 -0.43
N GLY A 18 10.12 10.55 0.62
CA GLY A 18 9.01 11.53 0.60
C GLY A 18 7.80 11.10 -0.24
N LEU A 19 7.69 9.81 -0.56
CA LEU A 19 6.56 9.26 -1.33
C LEU A 19 5.42 8.77 -0.42
N GLY A 20 5.75 8.42 0.83
CA GLY A 20 4.83 7.88 1.83
C GLY A 20 4.70 6.36 1.72
N GLY A 21 5.15 5.66 2.76
CA GLY A 21 5.15 4.21 2.87
C GLY A 21 3.75 3.60 2.91
N ASP A 22 2.76 4.36 3.38
CA ASP A 22 1.35 3.93 3.43
C ASP A 22 0.68 3.82 2.05
N ARG A 23 1.42 4.13 0.96
CA ARG A 23 0.97 3.83 -0.41
C ARG A 23 1.14 2.37 -0.82
N VAL A 24 1.72 1.53 0.05
CA VAL A 24 1.89 0.09 -0.19
C VAL A 24 1.32 -0.70 0.98
N ASN A 25 0.42 -1.64 0.69
CA ASN A 25 -0.19 -2.51 1.69
C ASN A 25 0.05 -3.99 1.38
N LEU A 26 -0.07 -4.84 2.40
CA LEU A 26 0.00 -6.29 2.28
C LEU A 26 -1.15 -6.91 3.04
N TYR A 27 -1.93 -7.74 2.36
CA TYR A 27 -3.03 -8.49 2.94
C TYR A 27 -2.82 -9.97 2.69
N GLN A 28 -3.22 -10.78 3.67
CA GLN A 28 -3.36 -12.23 3.49
C GLN A 28 -4.75 -12.50 2.92
N CYS A 29 -4.82 -13.27 1.86
CA CYS A 29 -6.05 -13.69 1.20
C CYS A 29 -5.83 -15.07 0.60
N SER A 30 -6.67 -16.03 0.95
CA SER A 30 -6.72 -17.33 0.28
C SER A 30 -7.54 -17.25 -1.01
N ALA A 31 -7.43 -18.27 -1.85
CA ALA A 31 -8.14 -18.33 -3.13
C ALA A 31 -9.68 -18.36 -3.00
N ALA A 32 -10.21 -18.78 -1.84
CA ALA A 32 -11.65 -18.85 -1.58
C ALA A 32 -12.22 -17.56 -0.97
N GLU A 33 -11.38 -16.61 -0.54
CA GLU A 33 -11.80 -15.42 0.21
C GLU A 33 -12.01 -14.19 -0.68
N VAL A 34 -12.94 -14.27 -1.63
CA VAL A 34 -13.24 -13.14 -2.55
C VAL A 34 -13.63 -11.87 -1.79
N ASN A 35 -14.45 -11.99 -0.74
CA ASN A 35 -14.84 -10.83 0.07
C ASN A 35 -13.63 -10.14 0.72
N ARG A 36 -12.66 -10.92 1.19
CA ARG A 36 -11.44 -10.38 1.80
C ARG A 36 -10.59 -9.62 0.79
N PHE A 37 -10.54 -10.10 -0.46
CA PHE A 37 -9.90 -9.40 -1.56
C PHE A 37 -10.57 -8.06 -1.84
N VAL A 38 -11.91 -8.02 -1.89
CA VAL A 38 -12.67 -6.78 -2.09
C VAL A 38 -12.38 -5.78 -0.97
N GLU A 39 -12.48 -6.21 0.29
CA GLU A 39 -12.15 -5.38 1.47
C GLU A 39 -10.72 -4.80 1.40
N ALA A 40 -9.74 -5.62 1.01
CA ALA A 40 -8.34 -5.20 0.90
C ALA A 40 -8.15 -4.11 -0.16
N VAL A 41 -8.87 -4.22 -1.29
CA VAL A 41 -8.85 -3.22 -2.36
C VAL A 41 -9.51 -1.92 -1.90
N GLU A 42 -10.68 -2.01 -1.26
CA GLU A 42 -11.41 -0.84 -0.74
C GLU A 42 -10.61 -0.10 0.33
N ASP A 43 -10.00 -0.82 1.28
CA ASP A 43 -9.13 -0.25 2.32
C ASP A 43 -7.92 0.47 1.71
N THR A 44 -7.27 -0.16 0.71
CA THR A 44 -6.16 0.44 0.00
C THR A 44 -6.57 1.73 -0.72
N ILE A 45 -7.72 1.73 -1.40
CA ILE A 45 -8.23 2.92 -2.10
C ILE A 45 -8.54 4.02 -1.09
N ALA A 46 -9.21 3.71 0.02
CA ALA A 46 -9.54 4.68 1.06
C ALA A 46 -8.29 5.35 1.65
N HIS A 47 -7.21 4.58 1.87
CA HIS A 47 -5.93 5.12 2.32
C HIS A 47 -5.27 6.02 1.26
N LEU A 48 -5.24 5.58 0.00
CA LEU A 48 -4.66 6.37 -1.10
C LEU A 48 -5.40 7.70 -1.31
N GLN A 49 -6.73 7.71 -1.16
CA GLN A 49 -7.53 8.93 -1.23
C GLN A 49 -7.15 9.93 -0.13
N LYS A 50 -6.94 9.46 1.10
CA LYS A 50 -6.51 10.31 2.24
C LYS A 50 -5.10 10.88 2.04
N LEU A 51 -4.19 10.11 1.44
CA LEU A 51 -2.81 10.54 1.15
C LEU A 51 -2.72 11.52 -0.03
N GLY A 52 -3.76 11.64 -0.83
CA GLY A 52 -3.78 12.50 -2.00
C GLY A 52 -2.89 12.00 -3.15
N PRO A 53 -2.70 12.83 -4.20
CA PRO A 53 -2.04 12.43 -5.43
C PRO A 53 -0.58 11.99 -5.21
N ASN A 54 -0.09 11.14 -6.10
CA ASN A 54 1.30 10.67 -6.04
C ASN A 54 2.28 11.83 -6.27
N PRO A 55 3.21 12.11 -5.33
CA PRO A 55 4.16 13.23 -5.44
C PRO A 55 5.02 13.21 -6.71
N ILE A 56 5.27 12.05 -7.31
CA ILE A 56 6.02 11.91 -8.58
C ILE A 56 5.27 12.59 -9.72
N ARG A 57 3.94 12.48 -9.74
CA ARG A 57 3.11 13.02 -10.83
C ARG A 57 2.75 14.49 -10.66
N VAL A 58 2.96 15.05 -9.48
CA VAL A 58 2.69 16.48 -9.20
C VAL A 58 3.88 17.37 -9.62
N LYS A 59 5.09 16.82 -9.61
CA LYS A 59 6.32 17.53 -10.00
C LYS A 59 6.72 17.31 -11.47
N ALA A 60 5.94 16.54 -12.22
CA ALA A 60 6.17 16.23 -13.64
C ALA A 60 5.38 17.17 -14.55
#